data_AF-A0A351FJX6-F1
#
_entry.id   AF-A0A351FJX6-F1
#
_cell.length_a   1.000
_cell.length_b   1.000
_cell.length_c   1.000
_cell.angle_alpha   90.00
_cell.angle_beta   90.00
_cell.angle_gamma   90.00
#
_symmetry.space_group_name_H-M   'P 1'
#
loop_
_entity.id
_entity.type
_entity.pdbx_description
1 polymer ?
#
loop_
_entity_poly.entity_id
_entity_poly.type
_entity_poly.pdbx_seq_one_letter_code
_entity_poly.pdbx_strand_id
1 'polypeptide(L)'
;MMIGLRSAVTFGAIGMLLAITAGSGRLLETAAASDTAPLSLGSEASQTLNENDVIQEYCVRCHSDRRLRGNLSLESFDADQPHLQGDVAEKMVVKLRAGMMPPPGVARPAG
;
A
#
# COMPACT_ATOMS: atom_id res chain seq x y z
N MET A 1 -12.50 2.31 34.39
CA MET A 1 -12.25 3.20 35.54
C MET A 1 -10.75 3.43 35.61
N MET A 2 -10.28 4.63 35.18
CA MET A 2 -9.10 5.37 35.66
C MET A 2 -7.76 4.59 35.66
N ILE A 3 -6.74 4.92 34.85
CA ILE A 3 -5.66 5.92 35.06
C ILE A 3 -4.66 5.60 33.92
N GLY A 4 -4.26 6.44 32.96
CA GLY A 4 -3.65 7.76 33.10
C GLY A 4 -2.13 7.64 33.29
N LEU A 5 -1.36 8.35 32.46
CA LEU A 5 -0.04 8.95 32.79
C LEU A 5 1.26 8.36 32.18
N ARG A 6 1.67 8.96 31.05
CA ARG A 6 2.98 9.62 30.76
C ARG A 6 4.29 8.80 30.85
N SER A 7 4.94 8.62 29.69
CA SER A 7 6.40 8.66 29.55
C SER A 7 6.72 9.50 28.31
N ALA A 8 6.94 10.80 28.45
CA ALA A 8 8.22 11.44 28.80
C ALA A 8 9.29 11.20 27.73
N VAL A 9 9.14 11.94 26.63
CA VAL A 9 10.16 12.14 25.60
C VAL A 9 11.31 12.94 26.21
N THR A 10 12.46 12.33 26.40
CA THR A 10 13.70 13.01 26.78
C THR A 10 14.47 13.39 25.52
N PHE A 11 14.19 14.57 24.97
CA PHE A 11 15.08 15.23 24.00
C PHE A 11 16.26 15.84 24.77
N GLY A 12 17.36 15.10 24.86
CA GLY A 12 18.63 15.56 25.39
C GLY A 12 19.40 16.35 24.34
N ALA A 13 19.46 17.66 24.51
CA ALA A 13 20.42 18.54 23.86
C ALA A 13 21.85 18.24 24.38
N ILE A 14 22.85 18.65 23.59
CA ILE A 14 24.20 19.14 23.94
C ILE A 14 25.26 18.49 23.04
N GLY A 15 25.93 19.32 22.25
CA GLY A 15 27.11 18.91 21.49
C GLY A 15 27.64 19.94 20.50
N MET A 16 27.51 21.24 20.81
CA MET A 16 28.19 22.30 20.07
C MET A 16 29.66 22.31 20.48
N LEU A 17 30.58 21.92 19.59
CA LEU A 17 31.99 22.28 19.72
C LEU A 17 32.66 22.43 18.34
N LEU A 18 33.31 23.59 18.23
CA LEU A 18 33.89 24.27 17.08
C LEU A 18 34.88 23.46 16.23
N ALA A 19 34.94 23.80 14.94
CA ALA A 19 36.21 24.09 14.28
C ALA A 19 36.03 25.10 13.13
N ILE A 20 36.66 26.26 13.27
CA ILE A 20 36.83 27.29 12.24
C ILE A 20 38.14 26.98 11.52
N THR A 21 38.12 26.82 10.20
CA THR A 21 39.28 27.11 9.34
C THR A 21 38.82 27.80 8.06
N ALA A 22 39.32 29.03 7.88
CA ALA A 22 39.16 29.83 6.67
C ALA A 22 40.01 29.26 5.53
N GLY A 23 39.45 29.20 4.32
CA GLY A 23 40.16 28.76 3.12
C GLY A 23 39.45 29.22 1.85
N SER A 24 39.89 30.37 1.32
CA SER A 24 39.44 30.95 0.06
C SER A 24 39.83 30.09 -1.14
N GLY A 25 38.86 29.74 -1.98
CA GLY A 25 39.11 29.06 -3.25
C GLY A 25 37.85 28.94 -4.11
N ARG A 26 37.51 30.01 -4.83
CA ARG A 26 36.55 29.95 -5.95
C ARG A 26 37.30 29.40 -7.16
N LEU A 27 37.16 28.12 -7.43
CA LEU A 27 37.41 27.52 -8.74
C LEU A 27 36.13 26.81 -9.18
N LEU A 28 35.60 27.27 -10.32
CA LEU A 28 34.64 26.57 -11.17
C LEU A 28 35.11 25.13 -11.40
N GLU A 29 34.21 24.15 -11.28
CA GLU A 29 34.00 23.14 -12.34
C GLU A 29 32.75 22.28 -12.02
N THR A 30 31.70 22.51 -12.81
CA THR A 30 30.58 21.62 -13.19
C THR A 30 30.26 20.42 -12.29
N ALA A 31 29.38 20.62 -11.30
CA ALA A 31 28.57 19.53 -10.77
C ALA A 31 27.42 19.27 -11.76
N ALA A 32 27.50 18.15 -12.48
CA ALA A 32 26.33 17.52 -13.06
C ALA A 32 25.38 17.21 -11.89
N ALA A 33 24.39 18.06 -11.69
CA ALA A 33 23.29 17.79 -10.80
C ALA A 33 22.54 16.60 -11.38
N SER A 34 22.80 15.40 -10.84
CA SER A 34 21.86 14.30 -10.91
C SER A 34 20.60 14.76 -10.20
N ASP A 35 19.65 15.27 -10.96
CA ASP A 35 18.28 15.49 -10.53
C ASP A 35 17.63 14.11 -10.42
N THR A 36 18.03 13.35 -9.40
CA THR A 36 17.34 12.13 -9.00
C THR A 36 16.15 12.60 -8.17
N ALA A 37 15.13 13.12 -8.84
CA ALA A 37 13.84 13.36 -8.21
C ALA A 37 13.39 12.03 -7.57
N PRO A 38 13.09 11.97 -6.26
CA PRO A 38 12.50 10.77 -5.69
C PRO A 38 11.14 10.59 -6.37
N LEU A 39 10.98 9.46 -7.08
CA LEU A 39 9.68 8.99 -7.53
C LEU A 39 8.83 8.72 -6.28
N SER A 40 8.18 9.76 -5.77
CA SER A 40 7.04 9.62 -4.88
C SER A 40 5.86 9.17 -5.74
N LEU A 41 5.87 7.89 -6.10
CA LEU A 41 4.67 7.15 -6.48
C LEU A 41 3.94 6.81 -5.18
N GLY A 42 3.53 7.85 -4.46
CA GLY A 42 2.59 7.75 -3.36
C GLY A 42 1.25 7.29 -3.94
N SER A 43 1.08 5.98 -4.02
CA SER A 43 -0.21 5.31 -4.17
C SER A 43 -0.99 5.46 -2.85
N GLU A 44 -1.22 6.69 -2.42
CA GLU A 44 -1.89 7.01 -1.14
C GLU A 44 -3.25 7.70 -1.36
N ALA A 45 -3.81 7.62 -2.58
CA ALA A 45 -5.14 8.17 -2.85
C ALA A 45 -5.98 7.28 -3.78
N SER A 46 -5.82 5.95 -3.71
CA SER A 46 -6.95 5.09 -4.10
C SER A 46 -7.98 5.19 -2.99
N GLN A 47 -9.14 5.71 -3.36
CA GLN A 47 -10.25 6.06 -2.49
C GLN A 47 -10.61 4.90 -1.57
N THR A 48 -10.97 5.24 -0.33
CA THR A 48 -11.27 4.34 0.80
C THR A 48 -12.53 3.50 0.57
N LEU A 49 -12.58 2.72 -0.50
CA LEU A 49 -13.42 1.53 -0.55
C LEU A 49 -12.61 0.45 0.13
N ASN A 50 -13.10 -0.04 1.26
CA ASN A 50 -12.56 -1.22 1.89
C ASN A 50 -12.58 -2.35 0.85
N GLU A 51 -11.42 -2.81 0.41
CA GLU A 51 -11.29 -3.82 -0.64
C GLU A 51 -11.99 -5.12 -0.25
N ASN A 52 -12.00 -5.44 1.05
CA ASN A 52 -12.74 -6.59 1.57
C ASN A 52 -14.26 -6.44 1.32
N ASP A 53 -14.83 -5.24 1.46
CA ASP A 53 -16.27 -5.04 1.20
C ASP A 53 -16.60 -5.28 -0.29
N VAL A 54 -15.71 -4.87 -1.21
CA VAL A 54 -15.85 -5.15 -2.65
C VAL A 54 -15.79 -6.65 -2.93
N ILE A 55 -14.86 -7.35 -2.29
CA ILE A 55 -14.71 -8.81 -2.47
C ILE A 55 -15.94 -9.54 -1.94
N GLN A 56 -16.47 -9.15 -0.79
CA GLN A 56 -17.67 -9.75 -0.21
C GLN A 56 -18.90 -9.52 -1.10
N GLU A 57 -19.08 -8.30 -1.63
CA GLU A 57 -20.24 -7.96 -2.45
C GLU A 57 -20.20 -8.65 -3.84
N TYR A 58 -19.06 -8.59 -4.52
CA TYR A 58 -18.98 -8.97 -5.93
C TYR A 58 -18.38 -10.37 -6.17
N CYS A 59 -17.42 -10.81 -5.35
CA CYS A 59 -16.69 -12.05 -5.58
C CYS A 59 -17.34 -13.24 -4.86
N VAL A 60 -17.67 -13.08 -3.57
CA VAL A 60 -18.19 -14.17 -2.70
C VAL A 60 -19.55 -14.71 -3.15
N ARG A 61 -20.35 -13.87 -3.82
CA ARG A 61 -21.62 -14.28 -4.46
C ARG A 61 -21.46 -15.53 -5.36
N CYS A 62 -20.31 -15.67 -6.01
CA CYS A 62 -19.98 -16.81 -6.88
C CYS A 62 -18.93 -17.74 -6.27
N HIS A 63 -17.96 -17.19 -5.55
CA HIS A 63 -16.84 -17.91 -4.93
C HIS A 63 -17.05 -17.98 -3.40
N SER A 64 -18.02 -18.78 -2.98
CA SER A 64 -18.35 -19.07 -1.57
C SER A 64 -18.28 -20.57 -1.32
N ASP A 65 -18.20 -21.01 -0.07
CA ASP A 65 -18.20 -22.44 0.28
C ASP A 65 -19.47 -23.16 -0.23
N ARG A 66 -20.58 -22.43 -0.34
CA ARG A 66 -21.84 -22.95 -0.89
C ARG A 66 -21.81 -23.12 -2.42
N ARG A 67 -21.19 -22.19 -3.15
CA ARG A 67 -21.27 -22.11 -4.63
C ARG A 67 -20.06 -22.74 -5.31
N LEU A 68 -18.88 -22.61 -4.70
CA LEU A 68 -17.58 -23.13 -5.13
C LEU A 68 -17.33 -23.03 -6.64
N ARG A 69 -17.69 -21.89 -7.26
CA ARG A 69 -17.44 -21.71 -8.69
C ARG A 69 -15.93 -21.69 -8.93
N GLY A 70 -15.48 -22.48 -9.90
CA GLY A 70 -14.05 -22.65 -10.16
C GLY A 70 -13.28 -23.31 -9.00
N ASN A 71 -13.98 -24.06 -8.12
CA ASN A 71 -13.39 -24.73 -6.96
C ASN A 71 -12.64 -23.75 -6.03
N LEU A 72 -13.21 -22.56 -5.83
CA LEU A 72 -12.62 -21.49 -5.02
C LEU A 72 -13.70 -20.88 -4.11
N SER A 73 -13.31 -20.64 -2.87
CA SER A 73 -14.04 -19.81 -1.91
C SER A 73 -13.19 -18.60 -1.52
N LEU A 74 -13.85 -17.45 -1.39
CA LEU A 74 -13.26 -16.17 -1.00
C LEU A 74 -13.90 -15.62 0.29
N GLU A 75 -14.73 -16.42 0.98
CA GLU A 75 -15.42 -15.99 2.21
C GLU A 75 -14.44 -15.58 3.32
N SER A 76 -13.27 -16.22 3.38
CA SER A 76 -12.19 -15.93 4.32
C SER A 76 -10.98 -15.22 3.69
N PHE A 77 -11.10 -14.75 2.45
CA PHE A 77 -10.04 -13.98 1.81
C PHE A 77 -9.95 -12.59 2.45
N ASP A 78 -8.73 -12.18 2.80
CA ASP A 78 -8.45 -10.86 3.37
C ASP A 78 -7.51 -10.07 2.46
N ALA A 79 -8.02 -8.97 1.92
CA ALA A 79 -7.28 -8.05 1.06
C ALA A 79 -6.16 -7.29 1.78
N ASP A 80 -6.22 -7.17 3.11
CA ASP A 80 -5.16 -6.54 3.92
C ASP A 80 -3.96 -7.49 4.12
N GLN A 81 -4.18 -8.79 3.98
CA GLN A 81 -3.17 -9.84 4.11
C GLN A 81 -3.13 -10.78 2.89
N PRO A 82 -2.98 -10.26 1.66
CA PRO A 82 -3.15 -11.04 0.44
C PRO A 82 -2.05 -12.10 0.27
N HIS A 83 -0.90 -11.89 0.90
CA HIS A 83 0.24 -12.82 0.89
C HIS A 83 -0.08 -14.16 1.57
N LEU A 84 -1.04 -14.21 2.50
CA LEU A 84 -1.51 -15.47 3.09
C LEU A 84 -2.18 -16.38 2.06
N GLN A 85 -2.70 -15.80 0.97
CA GLN A 85 -3.31 -16.49 -0.16
C GLN A 85 -2.77 -15.93 -1.49
N GLY A 86 -1.44 -15.80 -1.60
CA GLY A 86 -0.79 -15.09 -2.71
C GLY A 86 -1.18 -15.59 -4.11
N ASP A 87 -1.25 -16.92 -4.29
CA ASP A 87 -1.67 -17.51 -5.56
C ASP A 87 -3.11 -17.15 -5.95
N VAL A 88 -4.00 -16.99 -4.97
CA VAL A 88 -5.40 -16.59 -5.18
C VAL A 88 -5.47 -15.11 -5.51
N ALA A 89 -4.74 -14.27 -4.77
CA ALA A 89 -4.65 -12.84 -5.00
C ALA A 89 -4.15 -12.53 -6.42
N GLU A 90 -3.09 -13.20 -6.87
CA GLU A 90 -2.53 -13.00 -8.22
C GLU A 90 -3.54 -13.41 -9.30
N LYS A 91 -4.18 -14.58 -9.16
CA LYS A 91 -5.22 -15.02 -10.09
C LYS A 91 -6.38 -14.03 -10.15
N MET A 92 -6.77 -13.45 -9.01
CA MET A 92 -7.81 -12.42 -8.94
C MET A 92 -7.40 -11.20 -9.77
N VAL A 93 -6.21 -10.64 -9.53
CA VAL A 93 -5.68 -9.48 -10.25
C VAL A 93 -5.62 -9.73 -11.76
N VAL A 94 -5.10 -10.88 -12.19
CA VAL A 94 -5.03 -11.25 -13.61
C VAL A 94 -6.43 -11.31 -14.25
N LYS A 95 -7.41 -11.90 -13.56
CA LYS A 95 -8.78 -12.02 -14.08
C LYS A 95 -9.52 -10.69 -14.11
N LEU A 96 -9.31 -9.84 -13.10
CA LEU A 96 -9.87 -8.48 -13.06
C LEU A 96 -9.30 -7.63 -14.19
N ARG A 97 -7.97 -7.60 -14.35
CA ARG A 97 -7.29 -6.85 -15.42
C ARG A 97 -7.68 -7.31 -16.82
N ALA A 98 -7.97 -8.60 -16.97
CA ALA A 98 -8.46 -9.15 -18.24
C ALA A 98 -9.97 -8.94 -18.47
N GLY A 99 -10.69 -8.31 -17.55
CA GLY A 99 -12.16 -8.14 -17.64
C GLY A 99 -12.96 -9.44 -17.60
N MET A 100 -12.31 -10.55 -17.20
CA MET A 100 -12.93 -11.88 -17.11
C MET A 100 -13.74 -12.05 -15.83
N MET A 101 -13.44 -11.25 -14.81
CA MET A 101 -14.16 -11.23 -13.53
C MET A 101 -14.56 -9.79 -13.15
N PRO A 102 -15.77 -9.58 -12.59
CA PRO A 102 -16.92 -10.50 -12.62
C PRO A 102 -17.31 -10.88 -14.06
N PRO A 103 -17.95 -12.05 -14.30
CA PRO A 103 -18.31 -12.48 -15.65
C PRO A 103 -19.28 -11.49 -16.34
N PRO A 104 -19.37 -11.49 -17.67
CA PRO A 104 -20.33 -10.63 -18.37
C PRO A 104 -21.77 -10.97 -17.96
N GLY A 105 -22.61 -9.94 -17.81
CA GLY A 105 -24.01 -10.07 -17.40
C GLY A 105 -24.28 -9.97 -15.90
N VAL A 106 -23.25 -9.74 -15.08
CA VAL A 106 -23.42 -9.37 -13.65
C VAL A 106 -22.88 -7.98 -13.35
N ALA A 107 -23.33 -7.39 -12.25
CA ALA A 107 -22.86 -6.10 -11.78
C ALA A 107 -21.34 -6.14 -11.50
N ARG A 108 -20.65 -5.05 -11.82
CA ARG A 108 -19.23 -4.85 -11.54
C ARG A 108 -19.05 -3.63 -10.65
N PRO A 109 -18.03 -3.61 -9.78
CA PRO A 109 -17.66 -2.40 -9.07
C PRO A 109 -17.25 -1.30 -10.06
N ALA A 110 -17.58 -0.06 -9.74
CA ALA A 110 -17.01 1.10 -10.43
C ALA A 110 -15.56 1.28 -9.94
N GLY A 111 -14.66 1.60 -10.86
CA GLY A 111 -13.26 1.93 -10.56
C GLY A 111 -13.01 3.43 -10.59
#